data_AF-A0A820HVB4-F1
#
_entry.id   AF-A0A820HVB4-F1
#
_cell.length_a   1.000
_cell.length_b   1.000
_cell.length_c   1.000
_cell.angle_alpha   90.00
_cell.angle_beta   90.00
_cell.angle_gamma   90.00
#
_symmetry.space_group_name_H-M   'P 1'
#
loop_
_entity.id
_entity.type
_entity.pdbx_description
1 polymer ?
#
loop_
_entity_poly.entity_id
_entity_poly.type
_entity_poly.pdbx_seq_one_letter_code
_entity_poly.pdbx_strand_id
1 'polypeptide(L)'
;MTMKLESLSNEVLLDLFELLDVVNLLRAFSGLNTRFNSLLFGDFQSYRVDLRSMSKEDFYIFYSTYLPSILNRIIYLRLSDDEDTPCQCSHFQSTGFTLNRFTHLRSLIFNSFSTDVNINQEFFTGLHHLHNLTRLKFVDCRLYHLHLEDFRDVIDQIWNLPKLSRLYWHISFKCSRRFSLPKYTSRSLRNLTIVNYNYDSYDFACLLEKTPYLRKFSMLSDDYGDQDIRISRKFLPSSHTSSIRELTLFSIRSQALMTSLFQFLPHVTHLKIEIFSIDLDGHQWKKMIVNYLPQLKDFQFKIDLELWRSIDDSTNEDK
;
A
#
# COMPACT_ATOMS: atom_id res chain seq x y z
N MET A 1 -14.10 -24.12 39.49
CA MET A 1 -13.75 -22.72 39.83
C MET A 1 -13.87 -21.89 38.56
N THR A 2 -14.89 -21.05 38.45
CA THR A 2 -15.00 -20.08 37.34
C THR A 2 -14.24 -18.83 37.73
N MET A 3 -13.14 -18.55 37.03
CA MET A 3 -12.39 -17.31 37.21
C MET A 3 -13.25 -16.14 36.70
N LYS A 4 -13.44 -15.10 37.52
CA LYS A 4 -14.19 -13.90 37.14
C LYS A 4 -13.28 -12.93 36.42
N LEU A 5 -13.65 -12.48 35.22
CA LEU A 5 -12.84 -11.56 34.43
C LEU A 5 -12.56 -10.24 35.18
N GLU A 6 -13.51 -9.80 35.99
CA GLU A 6 -13.43 -8.60 36.83
C GLU A 6 -12.39 -8.71 37.95
N SER A 7 -11.86 -9.91 38.21
CA SER A 7 -10.77 -10.11 39.18
C SER A 7 -9.37 -9.94 38.59
N LEU A 8 -9.26 -9.85 37.26
CA LEU A 8 -7.98 -9.54 36.60
C LEU A 8 -7.50 -8.14 36.96
N SER A 9 -6.19 -7.91 36.91
CA SER A 9 -5.60 -6.59 37.11
C SER A 9 -5.83 -5.68 35.90
N ASN A 10 -5.66 -4.36 36.08
CA ASN A 10 -5.84 -3.41 34.97
C ASN A 10 -4.83 -3.65 33.86
N GLU A 11 -3.59 -3.98 34.20
CA GLU A 11 -2.50 -4.26 33.27
C GLU A 11 -2.85 -5.45 32.37
N VAL A 12 -3.29 -6.56 32.96
CA VAL A 12 -3.69 -7.76 32.21
C VAL A 12 -4.88 -7.48 31.28
N LEU A 13 -5.82 -6.65 31.73
CA LEU A 13 -6.97 -6.25 30.90
C LEU A 13 -6.52 -5.35 29.73
N LEU A 14 -5.61 -4.41 29.96
CA LEU A 14 -5.08 -3.54 28.91
C LEU A 14 -4.27 -4.34 27.88
N ASP A 15 -3.45 -5.30 28.34
CA ASP A 15 -2.73 -6.22 27.46
C ASP A 15 -3.71 -7.03 26.60
N LEU A 16 -4.83 -7.48 27.17
CA LEU A 16 -5.89 -8.15 26.43
C LEU A 16 -6.58 -7.21 25.42
N PHE A 17 -6.80 -5.95 25.78
CA PHE A 17 -7.40 -4.95 24.90
C PHE A 17 -6.53 -4.68 23.66
N GLU A 18 -5.20 -4.74 23.78
CA GLU A 18 -4.28 -4.59 22.64
C GLU A 18 -4.40 -5.70 21.59
N LEU A 19 -4.92 -6.87 21.97
CA LEU A 19 -5.11 -8.02 21.08
C LEU A 19 -6.43 -7.95 20.28
N LEU A 20 -7.37 -7.11 20.70
CA LEU A 20 -8.70 -6.99 20.09
C LEU A 20 -8.76 -5.81 19.12
N ASP A 21 -9.53 -5.95 18.04
CA ASP A 21 -9.94 -4.78 17.27
C ASP A 21 -10.93 -3.93 18.08
N VAL A 22 -10.99 -2.64 17.77
CA VAL A 22 -11.80 -1.69 18.53
C VAL A 22 -13.28 -2.07 18.59
N VAL A 23 -13.81 -2.75 17.56
CA VAL A 23 -15.23 -3.07 17.46
C VAL A 23 -15.57 -4.15 18.46
N ASN A 24 -14.79 -5.24 18.43
CA ASN A 24 -14.93 -6.35 19.37
C ASN A 24 -14.63 -5.89 20.79
N LEU A 25 -13.61 -5.05 20.98
CA LEU A 25 -13.28 -4.46 22.27
C LEU A 25 -14.46 -3.67 22.86
N LEU A 26 -15.02 -2.74 22.09
CA LEU A 26 -16.12 -1.91 22.57
C LEU A 26 -17.39 -2.73 22.77
N ARG A 27 -17.73 -3.65 21.87
CA ARG A 27 -18.91 -4.52 22.05
C ARG A 27 -18.80 -5.39 23.30
N ALA A 28 -17.63 -5.95 23.56
CA ALA A 28 -17.43 -6.87 24.66
C ALA A 28 -17.38 -6.14 26.01
N PHE A 29 -16.81 -4.93 26.08
CA PHE A 29 -16.48 -4.30 27.37
C PHE A 29 -17.19 -2.98 27.65
N SER A 30 -17.70 -2.28 26.63
CA SER A 30 -18.40 -1.01 26.81
C SER A 30 -19.72 -1.22 27.54
N GLY A 31 -19.99 -0.36 28.53
CA GLY A 31 -21.26 -0.39 29.27
C GLY A 31 -21.40 -1.51 30.30
N LEU A 32 -20.43 -2.44 30.39
CA LEU A 32 -20.49 -3.54 31.37
C LEU A 32 -20.39 -3.06 32.82
N ASN A 33 -19.41 -2.20 33.11
CA ASN A 33 -19.25 -1.54 34.42
C ASN A 33 -18.34 -0.32 34.31
N THR A 34 -18.29 0.48 35.39
CA THR A 34 -17.50 1.71 35.44
C THR A 34 -16.00 1.48 35.30
N ARG A 35 -15.47 0.37 35.82
CA ARG A 35 -14.05 0.03 35.71
C ARG A 35 -13.66 -0.22 34.25
N PHE A 36 -14.40 -1.05 33.51
CA PHE A 36 -14.11 -1.30 32.10
C PHE A 36 -14.29 -0.04 31.25
N ASN A 37 -15.32 0.78 31.51
CA ASN A 37 -15.47 2.06 30.81
C ASN A 37 -14.31 3.03 31.11
N SER A 38 -13.80 3.09 32.34
CA SER A 38 -12.61 3.88 32.69
C SER A 38 -11.38 3.36 31.96
N LEU A 39 -11.20 2.04 31.91
CA LEU A 39 -10.07 1.44 31.20
C LEU A 39 -10.15 1.71 29.70
N LEU A 40 -11.31 1.54 29.08
CA LEU A 40 -11.52 1.83 27.67
C LEU A 40 -11.31 3.32 27.39
N PHE A 41 -12.14 4.19 27.96
CA PHE A 41 -12.20 5.58 27.54
C PHE A 41 -11.23 6.50 28.28
N GLY A 42 -10.59 6.06 29.36
CA GLY A 42 -9.57 6.81 30.10
C GLY A 42 -8.17 6.29 29.87
N ASP A 43 -7.92 5.03 30.24
CA ASP A 43 -6.56 4.51 30.38
C ASP A 43 -5.98 3.94 29.08
N PHE A 44 -6.81 3.34 28.22
CA PHE A 44 -6.38 2.77 26.96
C PHE A 44 -6.05 3.86 25.93
N GLN A 45 -4.82 3.84 25.42
CA GLN A 45 -4.25 4.94 24.63
C GLN A 45 -4.12 4.68 23.14
N SER A 46 -4.32 3.43 22.68
CA SER A 46 -3.94 3.03 21.32
C SER A 46 -5.00 2.16 20.67
N TYR A 47 -5.88 2.79 19.90
CA TYR A 47 -6.93 2.09 19.17
C TYR A 47 -6.49 1.70 17.76
N ARG A 48 -6.89 0.49 17.36
CA ARG A 48 -6.77 -0.03 16.01
C ARG A 48 -8.17 -0.24 15.45
N VAL A 49 -8.49 0.54 14.43
CA VAL A 49 -9.80 0.53 13.78
C VAL A 49 -9.67 -0.15 12.43
N ASP A 50 -10.26 -1.35 12.29
CA ASP A 50 -10.45 -2.03 11.01
C ASP A 50 -11.94 -2.13 10.75
N LEU A 51 -12.42 -1.41 9.73
CA LEU A 51 -13.85 -1.31 9.46
C LEU A 51 -14.35 -2.36 8.47
N ARG A 52 -13.49 -3.23 7.93
CA ARG A 52 -13.88 -4.24 6.91
C ARG A 52 -14.88 -5.28 7.40
N SER A 53 -14.80 -5.66 8.66
CA SER A 53 -15.68 -6.69 9.25
C SER A 53 -16.89 -6.10 9.96
N MET A 54 -17.13 -4.80 9.82
CA MET A 54 -18.16 -4.10 10.55
C MET A 54 -19.45 -4.06 9.72
N SER A 55 -20.55 -4.56 10.29
CA SER A 55 -21.87 -4.39 9.68
C SER A 55 -22.22 -2.90 9.57
N LYS A 56 -23.19 -2.57 8.72
CA LYS A 56 -23.66 -1.20 8.56
C LYS A 56 -24.24 -0.63 9.86
N GLU A 57 -25.01 -1.42 10.59
CA GLU A 57 -25.60 -1.05 11.88
C GLU A 57 -24.52 -0.78 12.91
N ASP A 58 -23.53 -1.69 13.00
CA ASP A 58 -22.40 -1.54 13.91
C ASP A 58 -21.53 -0.34 13.55
N PHE A 59 -21.42 -0.03 12.26
CA PHE A 59 -20.76 1.16 11.78
C PHE A 59 -21.44 2.41 12.30
N TYR A 60 -22.75 2.54 12.18
CA TYR A 60 -23.47 3.69 12.73
C TYR A 60 -23.38 3.80 14.25
N ILE A 61 -23.44 2.68 14.98
CA ILE A 61 -23.31 2.67 16.44
C ILE A 61 -21.89 3.10 16.83
N PHE A 62 -20.87 2.47 16.25
CA PHE A 62 -19.47 2.78 16.51
C PHE A 62 -19.18 4.25 16.25
N TYR A 63 -19.62 4.70 15.09
CA TYR A 63 -19.50 6.05 14.62
C TYR A 63 -20.14 7.07 15.57
N SER A 64 -21.42 6.90 15.91
CA SER A 64 -22.19 7.89 16.68
C SER A 64 -21.83 7.90 18.16
N THR A 65 -21.48 6.74 18.70
CA THR A 65 -21.35 6.56 20.15
C THR A 65 -19.90 6.59 20.61
N TYR A 66 -18.99 5.94 19.89
CA TYR A 66 -17.65 5.66 20.40
C TYR A 66 -16.55 6.48 19.74
N LEU A 67 -16.60 6.64 18.41
CA LEU A 67 -15.55 7.29 17.63
C LEU A 67 -15.18 8.70 18.16
N PRO A 68 -16.12 9.59 18.54
CA PRO A 68 -15.79 10.91 19.06
C PRO A 68 -14.87 10.88 20.28
N SER A 69 -15.06 9.91 21.17
CA SER A 69 -14.35 9.81 22.45
C SER A 69 -12.94 9.22 22.34
N ILE A 70 -12.68 8.50 21.25
CA ILE A 70 -11.41 7.77 21.06
C ILE A 70 -10.57 8.31 19.91
N LEU A 71 -11.06 9.32 19.19
CA LEU A 71 -10.50 9.72 17.90
C LEU A 71 -9.01 10.07 17.96
N ASN A 72 -8.63 10.85 18.97
CA ASN A 72 -7.24 11.26 19.18
C ASN A 72 -6.33 10.10 19.61
N ARG A 73 -6.86 8.91 19.89
CA ARG A 73 -6.10 7.72 20.31
C ARG A 73 -6.03 6.65 19.23
N ILE A 74 -6.60 6.91 18.05
CA ILE A 74 -6.54 5.98 16.91
C ILE A 74 -5.15 6.06 16.26
N ILE A 75 -4.42 4.95 16.30
CA ILE A 75 -3.07 4.82 15.73
C ILE A 75 -3.06 4.05 14.40
N TYR A 76 -4.14 3.30 14.12
CA TYR A 76 -4.32 2.51 12.91
C TYR A 76 -5.77 2.65 12.45
N LEU A 77 -5.95 2.97 11.17
CA LEU A 77 -7.25 3.06 10.51
C LEU A 77 -7.18 2.29 9.19
N ARG A 78 -8.16 1.41 8.97
CA ARG A 78 -8.38 0.72 7.71
C ARG A 78 -9.82 0.94 7.25
N LEU A 79 -9.94 1.44 6.02
CA LEU A 79 -11.18 1.75 5.34
C LEU A 79 -11.27 0.91 4.07
N SER A 80 -12.47 0.43 3.74
CA SER A 80 -12.70 -0.41 2.56
C SER A 80 -14.03 -0.07 1.89
N ASP A 81 -14.05 -0.07 0.56
CA ASP A 81 -15.30 -0.03 -0.22
C ASP A 81 -15.44 -1.32 -1.05
N ASP A 82 -15.08 -2.46 -0.47
CA ASP A 82 -15.28 -3.78 -1.09
C ASP A 82 -16.76 -4.21 -1.09
N GLU A 83 -17.03 -5.40 -1.60
CA GLU A 83 -18.38 -5.96 -1.70
C GLU A 83 -19.07 -6.14 -0.33
N ASP A 84 -18.29 -6.35 0.74
CA ASP A 84 -18.80 -6.54 2.10
C ASP A 84 -19.09 -5.19 2.78
N THR A 85 -18.37 -4.12 2.41
CA THR A 85 -18.54 -2.78 2.98
C THR A 85 -18.72 -1.66 1.94
N PRO A 86 -19.75 -1.75 1.06
CA PRO A 86 -19.95 -0.76 0.01
C PRO A 86 -20.21 0.63 0.60
N CYS A 87 -19.62 1.67 -0.01
CA CYS A 87 -19.79 3.08 0.36
C CYS A 87 -19.36 3.44 1.79
N GLN A 88 -18.62 2.59 2.49
CA GLN A 88 -18.16 2.88 3.84
C GLN A 88 -17.33 4.17 3.90
N CYS A 89 -16.49 4.42 2.91
CA CYS A 89 -15.65 5.61 2.89
C CYS A 89 -16.46 6.89 2.67
N SER A 90 -17.50 6.84 1.82
CA SER A 90 -18.39 7.99 1.63
C SER A 90 -19.24 8.25 2.88
N HIS A 91 -19.70 7.19 3.56
CA HIS A 91 -20.37 7.31 4.86
C HIS A 91 -19.46 7.86 5.96
N PHE A 92 -18.20 7.46 5.99
CA PHE A 92 -17.20 7.99 6.91
C PHE A 92 -16.95 9.49 6.69
N GLN A 93 -17.13 9.99 5.47
CA GLN A 93 -16.97 11.41 5.14
C GLN A 93 -18.23 12.21 5.38
N SER A 94 -19.41 11.70 4.97
CA SER A 94 -20.70 12.38 5.13
C SER A 94 -21.02 12.71 6.59
N THR A 95 -20.33 12.04 7.49
CA THR A 95 -20.43 12.18 8.92
C THR A 95 -19.51 13.26 9.52
N GLY A 96 -18.74 13.97 8.70
CA GLY A 96 -17.90 15.09 9.13
C GLY A 96 -16.57 14.66 9.78
N PHE A 97 -16.14 13.41 9.59
CA PHE A 97 -14.84 12.92 10.05
C PHE A 97 -13.80 13.06 8.94
N THR A 98 -13.15 14.21 8.95
CA THR A 98 -11.97 14.48 8.12
C THR A 98 -10.73 13.83 8.70
N LEU A 99 -9.83 13.35 7.84
CA LEU A 99 -8.58 12.67 8.25
C LEU A 99 -7.72 13.52 9.20
N ASN A 100 -7.79 14.85 9.10
CA ASN A 100 -7.04 15.78 9.94
C ASN A 100 -7.32 15.65 11.45
N ARG A 101 -8.44 15.06 11.84
CA ARG A 101 -8.76 14.85 13.25
C ARG A 101 -7.88 13.75 13.87
N PHE A 102 -7.41 12.79 13.07
CA PHE A 102 -6.65 11.62 13.53
C PHE A 102 -5.17 11.96 13.75
N THR A 103 -4.90 12.88 14.69
CA THR A 103 -3.58 13.49 14.91
C THR A 103 -2.48 12.50 15.32
N HIS A 104 -2.84 11.35 15.90
CA HIS A 104 -1.90 10.29 16.31
C HIS A 104 -1.83 9.12 15.33
N LEU A 105 -2.49 9.21 14.17
CA LEU A 105 -2.53 8.12 13.20
C LEU A 105 -1.14 7.80 12.68
N ARG A 106 -0.73 6.53 12.83
CA ARG A 106 0.57 6.01 12.39
C ARG A 106 0.45 5.15 11.15
N SER A 107 -0.71 4.54 10.92
CA SER A 107 -0.96 3.64 9.80
C SER A 107 -2.35 3.88 9.23
N LEU A 108 -2.41 4.11 7.92
CA LEU A 108 -3.64 4.30 7.17
C LEU A 108 -3.67 3.33 5.99
N ILE A 109 -4.78 2.62 5.83
CA ILE A 109 -4.96 1.65 4.75
C ILE A 109 -6.31 1.90 4.08
N PHE A 110 -6.26 2.05 2.77
CA PHE A 110 -7.41 2.07 1.87
C PHE A 110 -7.46 0.77 1.10
N ASN A 111 -8.60 0.10 1.14
CA ASN A 111 -8.86 -1.15 0.42
C ASN A 111 -10.01 -0.95 -0.56
N SER A 112 -9.85 -1.44 -1.79
CA SER A 112 -10.91 -1.48 -2.79
C SER A 112 -11.62 -0.14 -2.99
N PHE A 113 -10.93 0.96 -2.71
CA PHE A 113 -11.51 2.29 -2.67
C PHE A 113 -11.90 2.70 -4.09
N SER A 114 -13.19 2.85 -4.33
CA SER A 114 -13.75 3.25 -5.62
C SER A 114 -14.37 4.62 -5.49
N THR A 115 -13.86 5.58 -6.25
CA THR A 115 -14.36 6.95 -6.16
C THR A 115 -15.64 7.11 -6.94
N ASP A 116 -16.69 7.64 -6.33
CA ASP A 116 -17.71 8.44 -7.03
C ASP A 116 -17.25 9.92 -7.09
N VAL A 117 -17.57 10.65 -8.14
CA VAL A 117 -16.75 11.77 -8.69
C VAL A 117 -16.45 12.93 -7.72
N ASN A 118 -17.30 13.23 -6.74
CA ASN A 118 -17.23 14.51 -5.99
C ASN A 118 -16.73 14.41 -4.54
N ILE A 119 -16.77 13.24 -3.93
CA ILE A 119 -16.57 13.11 -2.47
C ILE A 119 -15.07 13.03 -2.11
N ASN A 120 -14.19 12.77 -3.08
CA ASN A 120 -12.90 12.15 -2.75
C ASN A 120 -11.69 13.10 -2.69
N GLN A 121 -11.74 14.27 -3.33
CA GLN A 121 -10.63 15.22 -3.23
C GLN A 121 -10.49 15.74 -1.79
N GLU A 122 -11.59 16.18 -1.16
CA GLU A 122 -11.59 16.68 0.23
C GLU A 122 -11.09 15.65 1.23
N PHE A 123 -11.37 14.38 0.96
CA PHE A 123 -10.89 13.31 1.81
C PHE A 123 -9.36 13.19 1.80
N PHE A 124 -8.77 13.24 0.61
CA PHE A 124 -7.32 13.16 0.45
C PHE A 124 -6.62 14.47 0.82
N THR A 125 -7.28 15.64 0.70
CA THR A 125 -6.68 16.89 1.20
C THR A 125 -6.41 16.82 2.69
N GLY A 126 -7.11 15.98 3.47
CA GLY A 126 -6.80 15.78 4.89
C GLY A 126 -5.45 15.10 5.18
N LEU A 127 -4.79 14.48 4.19
CA LEU A 127 -3.57 13.69 4.40
C LEU A 127 -2.40 14.54 4.92
N HIS A 128 -2.24 15.79 4.48
CA HIS A 128 -1.11 16.63 4.88
C HIS A 128 -1.07 16.95 6.39
N HIS A 129 -2.19 16.79 7.11
CA HIS A 129 -2.27 16.96 8.56
C HIS A 129 -1.78 15.74 9.35
N LEU A 130 -1.56 14.59 8.68
CA LEU A 130 -1.17 13.34 9.33
C LEU A 130 0.35 13.28 9.58
N HIS A 131 0.89 14.21 10.37
CA HIS A 131 2.34 14.33 10.63
C HIS A 131 2.96 13.10 11.31
N ASN A 132 2.15 12.25 11.94
CA ASN A 132 2.57 11.01 12.59
C ASN A 132 2.48 9.77 11.69
N LEU A 133 2.00 9.92 10.46
CA LEU A 133 1.79 8.79 9.56
C LEU A 133 3.14 8.19 9.14
N THR A 134 3.33 6.92 9.49
CA THR A 134 4.54 6.14 9.17
C THR A 134 4.32 5.14 8.05
N ARG A 135 3.06 4.74 7.84
CA ARG A 135 2.63 3.71 6.89
C ARG A 135 1.36 4.16 6.18
N LEU A 136 1.40 4.17 4.86
CA LEU A 136 0.23 4.41 4.02
C LEU A 136 0.12 3.27 3.00
N LYS A 137 -1.09 2.73 2.83
CA LYS A 137 -1.36 1.71 1.83
C LYS A 137 -2.63 2.04 1.06
N PHE A 138 -2.55 1.91 -0.26
CA PHE A 138 -3.68 1.84 -1.17
C PHE A 138 -3.67 0.44 -1.79
N VAL A 139 -4.72 -0.32 -1.58
CA VAL A 139 -4.82 -1.74 -1.99
C VAL A 139 -6.01 -1.88 -2.92
N ASP A 140 -5.74 -2.16 -4.20
CA ASP A 140 -6.77 -2.27 -5.26
C ASP A 140 -7.71 -1.05 -5.31
N CYS A 141 -7.16 0.16 -5.16
CA CYS A 141 -7.96 1.38 -5.26
C CYS A 141 -8.19 1.74 -6.73
N ARG A 142 -9.43 2.00 -7.11
CA ARG A 142 -9.84 2.28 -8.50
C ARG A 142 -10.41 3.69 -8.60
N LEU A 143 -9.59 4.63 -9.07
CA LEU A 143 -9.94 6.04 -9.19
C LEU A 143 -10.36 6.37 -10.63
N TYR A 144 -11.33 5.62 -11.17
CA TYR A 144 -11.68 5.73 -12.60
C TYR A 144 -12.34 7.06 -12.98
N HIS A 145 -12.82 7.82 -12.01
CA HIS A 145 -13.46 9.11 -12.26
C HIS A 145 -12.55 10.31 -12.03
N LEU A 146 -11.32 10.09 -11.55
CA LEU A 146 -10.34 11.15 -11.34
C LEU A 146 -9.29 11.12 -12.45
N HIS A 147 -9.00 12.29 -13.04
CA HIS A 147 -7.82 12.40 -13.88
C HIS A 147 -6.58 12.39 -12.98
N LEU A 148 -5.48 11.82 -13.50
CA LEU A 148 -4.23 11.75 -12.76
C LEU A 148 -3.72 13.14 -12.32
N GLU A 149 -3.94 14.15 -13.16
CA GLU A 149 -3.56 15.54 -12.84
C GLU A 149 -4.30 16.07 -11.60
N ASP A 150 -5.56 15.68 -11.42
CA ASP A 150 -6.36 16.05 -10.24
C ASP A 150 -5.84 15.36 -8.96
N PHE A 151 -5.11 14.25 -9.11
CA PHE A 151 -4.52 13.51 -8.00
C PHE A 151 -3.07 13.92 -7.70
N ARG A 152 -2.51 14.83 -8.50
CA ARG A 152 -1.11 15.27 -8.36
C ARG A 152 -0.86 15.94 -7.00
N ASP A 153 -1.80 16.78 -6.56
CA ASP A 153 -1.69 17.44 -5.24
C ASP A 153 -1.68 16.42 -4.09
N VAL A 154 -2.42 15.32 -4.23
CA VAL A 154 -2.44 14.23 -3.24
C VAL A 154 -1.11 13.49 -3.23
N ILE A 155 -0.54 13.19 -4.40
CA ILE A 155 0.79 12.59 -4.53
C ILE A 155 1.84 13.47 -3.86
N ASP A 156 1.80 14.78 -4.14
CA ASP A 156 2.71 15.76 -3.56
C ASP A 156 2.59 15.84 -2.03
N GLN A 157 1.37 15.82 -1.51
CA GLN A 157 1.13 15.76 -0.07
C GLN A 157 1.70 14.49 0.56
N ILE A 158 1.46 13.33 -0.04
CA ILE A 158 2.00 12.04 0.43
C ILE A 158 3.53 12.08 0.47
N TRP A 159 4.17 12.60 -0.58
CA TRP A 159 5.63 12.69 -0.64
C TRP A 159 6.22 13.65 0.39
N ASN A 160 5.46 14.67 0.79
CA ASN A 160 5.87 15.65 1.79
C ASN A 160 5.60 15.21 3.24
N LEU A 161 5.03 14.02 3.48
CA LEU A 161 4.75 13.54 4.84
C LEU A 161 6.05 13.28 5.62
N PRO A 162 6.25 13.94 6.78
CA PRO A 162 7.56 14.01 7.42
C PRO A 162 8.02 12.68 8.04
N LYS A 163 7.09 11.76 8.36
CA LYS A 163 7.39 10.47 8.99
C LYS A 163 7.02 9.26 8.12
N LEU A 164 6.53 9.47 6.90
CA LEU A 164 6.07 8.38 6.05
C LEU A 164 7.25 7.52 5.60
N SER A 165 7.40 6.36 6.22
CA SER A 165 8.52 5.45 5.97
C SER A 165 8.17 4.33 4.98
N ARG A 166 6.89 3.95 4.89
CA ARG A 166 6.41 2.87 4.04
C ARG A 166 5.18 3.31 3.25
N LEU A 167 5.27 3.19 1.93
CA LEU A 167 4.17 3.42 1.00
C LEU A 167 3.93 2.17 0.18
N TYR A 168 2.68 1.71 0.15
CA TYR A 168 2.20 0.68 -0.77
C TYR A 168 1.16 1.32 -1.69
N TRP A 169 1.46 1.35 -2.99
CA TRP A 169 0.71 2.05 -4.00
C TRP A 169 0.13 1.05 -4.99
N HIS A 170 -1.14 0.68 -4.80
CA HIS A 170 -1.93 -0.07 -5.76
C HIS A 170 -3.16 0.77 -6.09
N ILE A 171 -3.01 1.68 -7.07
CA ILE A 171 -4.04 2.60 -7.52
C ILE A 171 -4.13 2.57 -9.05
N SER A 172 -5.33 2.35 -9.58
CA SER A 172 -5.63 2.33 -11.01
C SER A 172 -6.44 3.56 -11.41
N PHE A 173 -6.09 4.19 -12.54
CA PHE A 173 -6.78 5.34 -13.13
C PHE A 173 -7.37 4.98 -14.51
N LYS A 174 -8.51 5.56 -14.90
CA LYS A 174 -9.30 5.14 -16.10
C LYS A 174 -8.57 5.24 -17.43
N CYS A 175 -7.54 6.08 -17.53
CA CYS A 175 -6.85 6.36 -18.79
C CYS A 175 -5.34 6.53 -18.65
N SER A 176 -4.76 6.24 -17.48
CA SER A 176 -3.31 6.39 -17.28
C SER A 176 -2.70 5.17 -16.62
N ARG A 177 -1.73 4.58 -17.32
CA ARG A 177 -0.75 3.65 -16.76
C ARG A 177 0.56 4.37 -16.38
N ARG A 178 0.62 5.71 -16.40
CA ARG A 178 1.83 6.57 -16.22
C ARG A 178 1.85 7.36 -14.92
N PHE A 179 2.94 7.26 -14.16
CA PHE A 179 3.00 7.66 -12.75
C PHE A 179 3.19 9.14 -12.73
N SER A 180 2.31 9.88 -12.06
CA SER A 180 2.56 11.31 -11.88
C SER A 180 3.74 11.45 -10.93
N LEU A 181 4.85 11.94 -11.47
CA LEU A 181 6.04 12.19 -10.68
C LEU A 181 5.74 13.29 -9.64
N PRO A 182 6.08 13.04 -8.37
CA PRO A 182 5.91 14.02 -7.31
C PRO A 182 6.81 15.22 -7.55
N LYS A 183 6.30 16.41 -7.24
CA LYS A 183 7.05 17.67 -7.23
C LYS A 183 8.08 17.69 -6.11
N TYR A 184 7.71 17.19 -4.94
CA TYR A 184 8.54 17.22 -3.73
C TYR A 184 9.42 15.97 -3.58
N THR A 185 10.59 16.15 -2.98
CA THR A 185 11.49 15.05 -2.63
C THR A 185 11.16 14.53 -1.23
N SER A 186 10.80 13.25 -1.12
CA SER A 186 10.57 12.62 0.16
C SER A 186 11.88 12.37 0.91
N ARG A 187 11.97 12.88 2.14
CA ARG A 187 13.11 12.65 3.04
C ARG A 187 12.88 11.48 3.99
N SER A 188 11.63 11.03 4.12
CA SER A 188 11.15 10.06 5.11
C SER A 188 10.97 8.66 4.53
N LEU A 189 10.65 8.54 3.24
CA LEU A 189 10.34 7.26 2.61
C LEU A 189 11.56 6.34 2.60
N ARG A 190 11.35 5.09 2.99
CA ARG A 190 12.37 4.02 3.03
C ARG A 190 11.93 2.77 2.27
N ASN A 191 10.62 2.50 2.24
CA ASN A 191 10.05 1.37 1.53
C ASN A 191 8.93 1.84 0.61
N LEU A 192 9.02 1.48 -0.66
CA LEU A 192 8.06 1.83 -1.68
C LEU A 192 7.70 0.59 -2.48
N THR A 193 6.42 0.24 -2.48
CA THR A 193 5.87 -0.81 -3.33
C THR A 193 4.87 -0.16 -4.27
N ILE A 194 5.01 -0.41 -5.56
CA ILE A 194 4.12 0.11 -6.59
C ILE A 194 3.61 -1.05 -7.43
N VAL A 195 2.30 -1.09 -7.63
CA VAL A 195 1.56 -2.16 -8.28
C VAL A 195 0.84 -1.61 -9.51
N ASN A 196 0.80 -2.38 -10.59
CA ASN A 196 0.07 -2.08 -11.84
C ASN A 196 0.51 -0.79 -12.53
N TYR A 197 1.82 -0.64 -12.63
CA TYR A 197 2.42 0.59 -13.10
C TYR A 197 3.38 0.38 -14.26
N ASN A 198 3.18 1.10 -15.36
CA ASN A 198 4.11 1.09 -16.48
C ASN A 198 5.18 2.17 -16.24
N TYR A 199 6.39 1.73 -15.92
CA TYR A 199 7.55 2.62 -15.86
C TYR A 199 8.35 2.51 -17.15
N ASP A 200 8.69 3.66 -17.74
CA ASP A 200 9.90 3.72 -18.53
C ASP A 200 11.12 3.98 -17.62
N SER A 201 12.32 3.87 -18.18
CA SER A 201 13.56 4.10 -17.43
C SER A 201 13.70 5.54 -16.91
N TYR A 202 13.05 6.51 -17.57
CA TYR A 202 13.12 7.92 -17.20
C TYR A 202 12.25 8.21 -15.97
N ASP A 203 11.00 7.75 -15.98
CA ASP A 203 10.07 7.87 -14.86
C ASP A 203 10.65 7.22 -13.60
N PHE A 204 11.28 6.04 -13.76
CA PHE A 204 11.95 5.39 -12.64
C PHE A 204 13.14 6.21 -12.10
N ALA A 205 13.99 6.75 -12.97
CA ALA A 205 15.11 7.59 -12.55
C ALA A 205 14.62 8.84 -11.79
N CYS A 206 13.61 9.54 -12.32
CA CYS A 206 13.01 10.68 -11.65
C CYS A 206 12.37 10.30 -10.30
N LEU A 207 11.72 9.13 -10.20
CA LEU A 207 11.18 8.64 -8.94
C LEU A 207 12.27 8.47 -7.87
N LEU A 208 13.44 7.94 -8.25
CA LEU A 208 14.58 7.78 -7.35
C LEU A 208 15.15 9.13 -6.90
N GLU A 209 15.24 10.12 -7.78
CA GLU A 209 15.65 11.49 -7.42
C GLU A 209 14.68 12.12 -6.40
N LYS A 210 13.39 11.80 -6.49
CA LYS A 210 12.37 12.24 -5.54
C LYS A 210 12.29 11.37 -4.28
N THR A 211 13.04 10.27 -4.20
CA THR A 211 13.06 9.35 -3.05
C THR A 211 14.49 8.87 -2.70
N PRO A 212 15.45 9.78 -2.45
CA PRO A 212 16.88 9.45 -2.41
C PRO A 212 17.27 8.47 -1.29
N TYR A 213 16.47 8.37 -0.23
CA TYR A 213 16.73 7.50 0.93
C TYR A 213 16.01 6.14 0.86
N LEU A 214 15.45 5.79 -0.30
CA LEU A 214 14.72 4.55 -0.48
C LEU A 214 15.66 3.34 -0.35
N ARG A 215 15.35 2.43 0.58
CA ARG A 215 16.13 1.21 0.85
C ARG A 215 15.50 -0.04 0.25
N LYS A 216 14.18 -0.08 0.20
CA LYS A 216 13.41 -1.21 -0.37
C LYS A 216 12.50 -0.68 -1.47
N PHE A 217 12.63 -1.25 -2.66
CA PHE A 217 11.75 -0.97 -3.77
C PHE A 217 11.11 -2.27 -4.27
N SER A 218 9.80 -2.22 -4.53
CA SER A 218 9.06 -3.34 -5.09
C SER A 218 8.20 -2.85 -6.24
N MET A 219 8.37 -3.48 -7.41
CA MET A 219 7.56 -3.24 -8.60
C MET A 219 6.78 -4.52 -8.90
N LEU A 220 5.46 -4.42 -8.82
CA LEU A 220 4.55 -5.53 -9.06
C LEU A 220 3.65 -5.21 -10.26
N SER A 221 3.47 -6.16 -11.17
CA SER A 221 2.49 -6.05 -12.26
C SER A 221 1.47 -7.19 -12.12
N ASP A 222 0.20 -6.86 -11.94
CA ASP A 222 -0.92 -7.81 -11.88
C ASP A 222 -1.49 -8.14 -13.27
N ASP A 223 -1.07 -7.43 -14.34
CA ASP A 223 -1.74 -7.51 -15.65
C ASP A 223 -1.05 -8.46 -16.65
N TYR A 224 -1.88 -9.24 -17.35
CA TYR A 224 -1.56 -10.04 -18.54
C TYR A 224 -1.46 -9.18 -19.81
N GLY A 225 -1.91 -7.93 -19.76
CA GLY A 225 -1.90 -7.00 -20.89
C GLY A 225 -0.49 -6.64 -21.36
N ASP A 226 -0.31 -6.55 -22.67
CA ASP A 226 0.94 -6.18 -23.33
C ASP A 226 1.45 -4.84 -22.79
N GLN A 227 2.46 -4.90 -21.93
CA GLN A 227 3.23 -3.73 -21.54
C GLN A 227 4.29 -3.50 -22.60
N ASP A 228 3.90 -2.79 -23.66
CA ASP A 228 4.85 -2.17 -24.60
C ASP A 228 5.62 -1.05 -23.86
N ILE A 229 6.57 -1.44 -23.03
CA ILE A 229 7.51 -0.52 -22.39
C ILE A 229 8.42 -0.01 -23.49
N ARG A 230 8.08 1.16 -24.05
CA ARG A 230 8.95 1.90 -24.96
C ARG A 230 10.13 2.41 -24.14
N ILE A 231 11.24 1.68 -24.17
CA ILE A 231 12.51 2.13 -23.60
C ILE A 231 13.00 3.29 -24.45
N SER A 232 12.83 4.51 -23.94
CA SER A 232 13.42 5.70 -24.55
C SER A 232 14.93 5.60 -24.42
N ARG A 233 15.60 5.35 -25.56
CA ARG A 233 17.06 5.26 -25.64
C ARG A 233 17.66 6.60 -25.22
N LYS A 234 18.58 6.56 -24.24
CA LYS A 234 19.50 7.63 -23.80
C LYS A 234 19.06 8.46 -22.57
N PHE A 235 18.76 7.81 -21.46
CA PHE A 235 19.03 8.44 -20.16
C PHE A 235 20.13 7.68 -19.44
N LEU A 236 21.32 8.29 -19.39
CA LEU A 236 22.41 7.90 -18.50
C LEU A 236 22.12 8.57 -17.15
N PRO A 237 22.02 7.82 -16.03
CA PRO A 237 21.82 8.43 -14.73
C PRO A 237 22.95 9.41 -14.42
N SER A 238 22.58 10.63 -14.07
CA SER A 238 23.39 11.60 -13.34
C SER A 238 23.82 11.01 -12.00
N SER A 239 24.98 10.34 -11.95
CA SER A 239 25.88 10.07 -10.78
C SER A 239 25.31 9.73 -9.38
N HIS A 240 24.00 9.58 -9.21
CA HIS A 240 23.35 9.36 -7.94
C HIS A 240 23.31 7.87 -7.64
N THR A 241 24.12 7.48 -6.66
CA THR A 241 24.12 6.14 -6.10
C THR A 241 22.81 5.92 -5.34
N SER A 242 21.87 5.21 -5.96
CA SER A 242 20.64 4.77 -5.29
C SER A 242 20.98 4.03 -3.99
N SER A 243 20.26 4.34 -2.91
CA SER A 243 20.44 3.70 -1.61
C SER A 243 19.65 2.39 -1.46
N ILE A 244 19.01 1.93 -2.53
CA ILE A 244 18.23 0.70 -2.56
C ILE A 244 19.15 -0.51 -2.33
N ARG A 245 18.79 -1.31 -1.33
CA ARG A 245 19.46 -2.57 -0.95
C ARG A 245 18.60 -3.79 -1.25
N GLU A 246 17.28 -3.61 -1.26
CA GLU A 246 16.33 -4.69 -1.51
C GLU A 246 15.44 -4.33 -2.69
N LEU A 247 15.47 -5.17 -3.72
CA LEU A 247 14.66 -5.04 -4.92
C LEU A 247 13.75 -6.25 -5.04
N THR A 248 12.45 -6.01 -5.21
CA THR A 248 11.47 -7.05 -5.55
C THR A 248 10.82 -6.73 -6.88
N LEU A 249 10.89 -7.66 -7.82
CA LEU A 249 10.26 -7.56 -9.13
C LEU A 249 9.28 -8.70 -9.29
N PHE A 250 8.03 -8.38 -9.64
CA PHE A 250 7.00 -9.38 -9.90
C PHE A 250 6.36 -9.12 -11.25
N SER A 251 6.28 -10.15 -12.09
CA SER A 251 5.68 -10.13 -13.42
C SER A 251 6.29 -9.08 -14.37
N ILE A 252 7.61 -8.89 -14.30
CA ILE A 252 8.32 -8.10 -15.30
C ILE A 252 8.48 -8.97 -16.55
N ARG A 253 8.09 -8.48 -17.73
CA ARG A 253 8.24 -9.21 -19.01
C ARG A 253 9.39 -8.69 -19.90
N SER A 254 9.91 -7.50 -19.62
CA SER A 254 10.94 -6.85 -20.44
C SER A 254 12.34 -7.08 -19.88
N GLN A 255 13.16 -7.88 -20.58
CA GLN A 255 14.59 -8.04 -20.28
C GLN A 255 15.32 -6.69 -20.26
N ALA A 256 14.96 -5.79 -21.18
CA ALA A 256 15.65 -4.52 -21.32
C ALA A 256 15.29 -3.53 -20.19
N LEU A 257 14.04 -3.53 -19.70
CA LEU A 257 13.69 -2.82 -18.46
C LEU A 257 14.50 -3.38 -17.29
N MET A 258 14.53 -4.69 -17.13
CA MET A 258 15.24 -5.36 -16.03
C MET A 258 16.73 -5.05 -16.04
N THR A 259 17.36 -5.12 -17.22
CA THR A 259 18.77 -4.75 -17.42
C THR A 259 19.02 -3.30 -17.01
N SER A 260 18.14 -2.39 -17.41
CA SER A 260 18.23 -0.97 -17.06
C SER A 260 18.11 -0.79 -15.55
N LEU A 261 17.12 -1.42 -14.90
CA LEU A 261 16.94 -1.36 -13.45
C LEU A 261 18.19 -1.83 -12.70
N PHE A 262 18.82 -2.93 -13.13
CA PHE A 262 20.04 -3.40 -12.48
C PHE A 262 21.22 -2.44 -12.67
N GLN A 263 21.35 -1.81 -13.85
CA GLN A 263 22.33 -0.76 -14.08
C GLN A 263 22.13 0.46 -13.16
N PHE A 264 20.87 0.84 -12.89
CA PHE A 264 20.55 1.94 -11.97
C PHE A 264 20.78 1.58 -10.50
N LEU A 265 20.82 0.28 -10.16
CA LEU A 265 20.78 -0.21 -8.79
C LEU A 265 21.97 -1.14 -8.44
N PRO A 266 23.22 -0.71 -8.65
CA PRO A 266 24.41 -1.57 -8.47
C PRO A 266 24.67 -1.97 -7.01
N HIS A 267 23.95 -1.36 -6.07
CA HIS A 267 24.09 -1.50 -4.63
C HIS A 267 23.08 -2.46 -4.00
N VAL A 268 22.23 -3.09 -4.82
CA VAL A 268 21.28 -4.11 -4.37
C VAL A 268 22.02 -5.30 -3.79
N THR A 269 21.65 -5.69 -2.58
CA THR A 269 22.19 -6.84 -1.87
C THR A 269 21.20 -7.99 -1.78
N HIS A 270 19.89 -7.70 -1.89
CA HIS A 270 18.84 -8.71 -1.91
C HIS A 270 17.93 -8.47 -3.11
N LEU A 271 17.80 -9.48 -3.95
CA LEU A 271 16.98 -9.45 -5.14
C LEU A 271 15.96 -10.58 -5.08
N LYS A 272 14.67 -10.23 -5.11
CA LYS A 272 13.59 -11.18 -5.30
C LYS A 272 12.96 -10.93 -6.67
N ILE A 273 12.88 -11.98 -7.49
CA ILE A 273 12.29 -11.93 -8.81
C ILE A 273 11.27 -13.05 -8.93
N GLU A 274 10.08 -12.68 -9.38
CA GLU A 274 9.00 -13.59 -9.72
C GLU A 274 8.52 -13.24 -11.13
N ILE A 275 8.63 -14.19 -12.05
CA ILE A 275 8.40 -13.96 -13.47
C ILE A 275 7.35 -14.93 -14.00
N PHE A 276 6.48 -14.37 -14.83
CA PHE A 276 5.62 -15.09 -15.74
C PHE A 276 6.20 -14.90 -17.15
N SER A 277 6.51 -16.01 -17.81
CA SER A 277 6.77 -16.06 -19.26
C SER A 277 7.91 -15.17 -19.83
N ILE A 278 9.03 -14.95 -19.14
CA ILE A 278 10.23 -14.38 -19.81
C ILE A 278 11.08 -15.51 -20.41
N ASP A 279 11.42 -15.35 -21.68
CA ASP A 279 12.43 -16.14 -22.38
C ASP A 279 13.85 -15.63 -22.06
N LEU A 280 14.33 -15.96 -20.86
CA LEU A 280 15.70 -15.70 -20.42
C LEU A 280 16.37 -17.00 -20.02
N ASP A 281 17.47 -17.33 -20.70
CA ASP A 281 18.29 -18.47 -20.33
C ASP A 281 19.18 -18.15 -19.11
N GLY A 282 19.73 -19.21 -18.50
CA GLY A 282 20.60 -19.07 -17.33
C GLY A 282 21.88 -18.28 -17.60
N HIS A 283 22.39 -18.25 -18.85
CA HIS A 283 23.58 -17.48 -19.21
C HIS A 283 23.29 -15.98 -19.25
N GLN A 284 22.12 -15.59 -19.77
CA GLN A 284 21.66 -14.20 -19.79
C GLN A 284 21.44 -13.68 -18.37
N TRP A 285 20.80 -14.47 -17.49
CA TRP A 285 20.69 -14.16 -16.06
C TRP A 285 22.05 -13.96 -15.39
N LYS A 286 22.95 -14.93 -15.56
CA LYS A 286 24.31 -14.85 -15.01
C LYS A 286 25.02 -13.59 -15.49
N LYS A 287 24.94 -13.28 -16.79
CA LYS A 287 25.57 -12.08 -17.37
C LYS A 287 25.01 -10.80 -16.77
N MET A 288 23.68 -10.68 -16.61
CA MET A 288 23.06 -9.50 -16.01
C MET A 288 23.48 -9.33 -14.54
N ILE A 289 23.43 -10.40 -13.75
CA ILE A 289 23.77 -10.36 -12.32
C ILE A 289 25.26 -10.00 -12.14
N VAL A 290 26.17 -10.70 -12.81
CA VAL A 290 27.62 -10.48 -12.67
C VAL A 290 28.02 -9.07 -13.10
N ASN A 291 27.43 -8.55 -14.18
CA ASN A 291 27.83 -7.26 -14.73
C ASN A 291 27.22 -6.07 -13.98
N TYR A 292 26.01 -6.21 -13.44
CA TYR A 292 25.25 -5.05 -12.94
C TYR A 292 24.98 -5.09 -11.44
N LEU A 293 25.03 -6.26 -10.79
CA LEU A 293 24.72 -6.42 -9.37
C LEU A 293 25.90 -7.01 -8.58
N PRO A 294 27.08 -6.35 -8.58
CA PRO A 294 28.29 -6.90 -7.97
C PRO A 294 28.20 -7.05 -6.44
N GLN A 295 27.23 -6.42 -5.79
CA GLN A 295 27.01 -6.48 -4.33
C GLN A 295 25.92 -7.47 -3.92
N LEU A 296 25.33 -8.21 -4.86
CA LEU A 296 24.24 -9.14 -4.59
C LEU A 296 24.71 -10.26 -3.64
N LYS A 297 23.96 -10.48 -2.57
CA LYS A 297 24.20 -11.53 -1.58
C LYS A 297 23.12 -12.60 -1.65
N ASP A 298 21.87 -12.16 -1.67
CA ASP A 298 20.71 -13.03 -1.68
C ASP A 298 19.92 -12.86 -2.97
N PHE A 299 19.77 -13.96 -3.70
CA PHE A 299 18.96 -14.01 -4.91
C PHE A 299 17.84 -15.03 -4.75
N GLN A 300 16.60 -14.54 -4.74
CA GLN A 300 15.40 -15.36 -4.74
C GLN A 300 14.75 -15.27 -6.11
N PHE A 301 14.47 -16.44 -6.68
CA PHE A 301 13.97 -16.55 -8.03
C PHE A 301 12.81 -17.53 -8.07
N LYS A 302 11.68 -17.09 -8.63
CA LYS A 302 10.49 -17.91 -8.89
C LYS A 302 10.07 -17.72 -10.34
N ILE A 303 9.93 -18.82 -11.07
CA ILE A 303 9.31 -18.84 -12.40
C ILE A 303 8.01 -19.61 -12.28
N ASP A 304 6.92 -18.97 -12.68
CA ASP A 304 5.67 -19.66 -12.92
C ASP A 304 5.62 -20.03 -14.41
N LEU A 305 5.83 -21.32 -14.70
CA LEU A 305 5.71 -21.88 -16.03
C LEU A 305 4.23 -22.07 -16.33
N GLU A 306 3.59 -21.07 -16.93
CA GLU A 306 2.33 -21.30 -17.64
C GLU A 306 2.65 -22.15 -18.87
N LEU A 307 2.60 -23.48 -18.68
CA LEU A 307 2.51 -24.42 -19.79
C LEU A 307 1.20 -24.09 -20.49
N TRP A 308 1.28 -23.33 -21.59
CA TRP A 308 0.20 -23.25 -22.56
C TRP A 308 -0.07 -24.68 -22.98
N ARG A 309 -1.07 -25.31 -22.35
CA ARG A 309 -1.69 -26.49 -22.94
C ARG A 309 -2.28 -25.94 -24.23
N SER A 310 -1.58 -26.12 -25.34
CA SER A 310 -2.23 -26.21 -26.63
C SER A 310 -3.28 -27.28 -26.45
N ILE A 311 -4.50 -26.86 -26.14
CA ILE A 311 -5.66 -27.68 -26.43
C ILE A 311 -5.61 -27.71 -27.94
N ASP A 312 -4.97 -28.76 -28.46
CA ASP A 312 -5.18 -29.20 -29.82
C ASP A 312 -6.70 -29.43 -29.94
N ASP A 313 -7.42 -28.39 -30.36
CA ASP A 313 -8.75 -28.49 -30.95
C ASP A 313 -8.66 -29.17 -32.33
N SER A 314 -7.84 -30.22 -32.43
CA SER A 314 -7.94 -31.25 -33.46
C SER A 314 -8.89 -32.34 -32.96
N THR A 315 -10.15 -31.99 -32.75
CA THR A 315 -11.23 -32.99 -32.75
C THR A 315 -12.44 -32.46 -33.51
N ASN A 316 -12.54 -32.97 -34.74
CA ASN A 316 -13.73 -33.31 -35.51
C ASN A 316 -14.45 -32.21 -36.31
N GLU A 317 -13.89 -31.94 -37.50
CA GLU A 317 -14.67 -32.12 -38.73
C GLU A 317 -15.20 -33.58 -38.80
N ASP A 318 -16.38 -33.76 -39.42
CA ASP A 318 -17.15 -35.00 -39.64
C ASP A 318 -18.14 -35.45 -38.54
N LYS A 319 -19.34 -34.85 -38.57
CA LYS A 319 -20.59 -35.53 -38.95
C LYS A 319 -21.77 -34.60 -39.19
#